data_AF-A0A820NZU3-F1
#
_entry.id   AF-A0A820NZU3-F1
#
_cell.length_a   1.000
_cell.length_b   1.000
_cell.length_c   1.000
_cell.angle_alpha   90.00
_cell.angle_beta   90.00
_cell.angle_gamma   90.00
#
_symmetry.space_group_name_H-M   'P 1'
#
loop_
_entity.id
_entity.type
_entity.pdbx_description
1 polymer ?
#
loop_
_entity_poly.entity_id
_entity_poly.type
_entity_poly.pdbx_seq_one_letter_code
_entity_poly.pdbx_strand_id
1 'polypeptide(L)'
;LWPVYNMTVYNGTKGAYIDPDAPVHVVTGSAGCNERHDPFGVPRPWTAFQNSDYGYTRMNVYNSSHLYLEQVSDDQGGRVIDSMWFIESKHGPYSYF
;
A
#
# COMPACT_ATOMS: atom_id res chain seq x y z
N LEU A 1 2.22 0.30 2.80
CA LEU A 1 2.61 0.36 4.23
C LEU A 1 1.51 -0.28 5.05
N TRP A 2 1.77 -0.70 6.30
CA TRP A 2 0.69 -1.00 7.23
C TRP A 2 -0.13 0.28 7.51
N PRO A 3 -1.44 0.18 7.86
CA PRO A 3 -2.20 1.36 8.26
C PRO A 3 -1.49 2.08 9.40
N VAL A 4 -1.30 3.39 9.25
CA VAL A 4 -0.48 4.16 10.19
C VAL A 4 -1.08 5.54 10.44
N TYR A 5 -1.11 5.92 11.71
CA TYR A 5 -1.43 7.27 12.14
C TYR A 5 -0.54 7.63 13.31
N ASN A 6 -0.02 8.87 13.33
CA ASN A 6 0.89 9.35 14.37
C ASN A 6 2.05 8.37 14.67
N MET A 7 2.70 7.86 13.60
CA MET A 7 3.80 6.88 13.66
C MET A 7 3.45 5.55 14.36
N THR A 8 2.17 5.29 14.63
CA THR A 8 1.66 4.07 15.27
C THR A 8 0.90 3.24 14.26
N VAL A 9 1.15 1.93 14.24
CA VAL A 9 0.51 0.99 13.31
C VAL A 9 -0.86 0.56 13.85
N TYR A 10 -1.88 0.57 12.99
CA TYR A 10 -3.27 0.20 13.31
C TYR A 10 -3.73 -0.96 12.42
N ASN A 11 -3.28 -2.18 12.72
CA ASN A 11 -3.57 -3.37 11.90
C ASN A 11 -5.01 -3.94 12.09
N GLY A 12 -5.90 -3.21 12.78
CA GLY A 12 -7.25 -3.65 13.08
C GLY A 12 -7.32 -5.00 13.82
N THR A 13 -8.51 -5.56 13.93
CA THR A 13 -8.74 -6.89 14.53
C THR A 13 -9.03 -7.98 13.49
N LYS A 14 -9.55 -7.59 12.32
CA LYS A 14 -9.92 -8.51 11.23
C LYS A 14 -8.80 -8.71 10.21
N GLY A 15 -7.74 -7.91 10.29
CA GLY A 15 -6.64 -7.87 9.35
C GLY A 15 -6.28 -6.43 8.98
N ALA A 16 -5.02 -6.22 8.60
CA ALA A 16 -4.48 -4.88 8.42
C ALA A 16 -5.16 -4.05 7.31
N TYR A 17 -5.87 -4.66 6.38
CA TYR A 17 -6.50 -3.96 5.26
C TYR A 17 -8.02 -4.15 5.20
N ILE A 18 -8.63 -4.60 6.31
CA ILE A 18 -10.08 -4.81 6.43
C ILE A 18 -10.62 -3.89 7.52
N ASP A 19 -11.42 -2.91 7.12
CA ASP A 19 -11.91 -1.79 7.94
C ASP A 19 -10.78 -1.17 8.79
N PRO A 20 -9.65 -0.73 8.18
CA PRO A 20 -8.48 -0.29 8.94
C PRO A 20 -8.71 1.04 9.63
N ASP A 21 -8.37 1.16 10.92
CA ASP A 21 -8.57 2.37 11.75
C ASP A 21 -7.63 3.55 11.41
N ALA A 22 -6.80 3.41 10.37
CA ALA A 22 -5.90 4.46 9.89
C ALA A 22 -5.70 4.36 8.37
N PRO A 23 -5.26 5.45 7.71
CA PRO A 23 -4.94 5.41 6.28
C PRO A 23 -3.82 4.42 5.94
N VAL A 24 -3.97 3.77 4.79
CA VAL A 24 -2.90 2.98 4.17
C VAL A 24 -2.16 3.84 3.17
N HIS A 25 -0.85 3.98 3.35
CA HIS A 25 0.01 4.70 2.44
C HIS A 25 0.66 3.74 1.42
N VAL A 26 0.56 4.09 0.14
CA VAL A 26 1.19 3.38 -0.98
C VAL A 26 2.13 4.35 -1.68
N VAL A 27 3.39 3.96 -1.85
CA VAL A 27 4.39 4.73 -2.59
C VAL A 27 4.60 4.05 -3.93
N THR A 28 4.31 4.76 -5.02
CA THR A 28 4.40 4.26 -6.40
C THR A 28 5.10 5.30 -7.28
N GLY A 29 6.35 5.59 -6.95
CA GLY A 29 7.14 6.67 -7.57
C GLY A 29 8.23 6.19 -8.54
N SER A 30 8.36 4.87 -8.76
CA SER A 30 9.46 4.27 -9.51
C SER A 30 9.06 3.94 -10.95
N ALA A 31 8.60 4.93 -11.72
CA ALA A 31 8.07 4.67 -13.07
C ALA A 31 9.13 4.50 -14.19
N GLY A 32 10.40 4.88 -13.96
CA GLY A 32 11.46 4.76 -14.98
C GLY A 32 12.45 5.93 -15.09
N CYS A 33 12.74 6.67 -14.02
CA CYS A 33 13.68 7.82 -14.08
C CYS A 33 15.12 7.40 -14.45
N ASN A 34 15.93 8.30 -15.00
CA ASN A 34 17.31 7.99 -15.42
C ASN A 34 18.28 7.86 -14.24
N GLU A 35 17.94 8.48 -13.11
CA GLU A 35 18.75 8.60 -11.90
C GLU A 35 18.85 7.29 -11.11
N ARG A 36 18.09 6.26 -11.49
CA ARG A 36 17.91 5.01 -10.74
C ARG A 36 17.25 5.24 -9.39
N HIS A 37 17.27 4.21 -8.55
CA HIS A 37 16.59 4.19 -7.26
C HIS A 37 17.54 4.56 -6.14
N ASP A 38 17.07 5.40 -5.23
CA ASP A 38 17.71 5.56 -3.93
C ASP A 38 17.57 4.26 -3.10
N PRO A 39 18.60 3.87 -2.34
CA PRO A 39 18.52 2.66 -1.52
C PRO A 39 17.54 2.85 -0.36
N PHE A 40 16.82 1.79 -0.01
CA PHE A 40 16.01 1.78 1.21
C PHE A 40 16.90 1.82 2.46
N GLY A 41 16.47 2.59 3.46
CA GLY A 41 17.03 2.54 4.80
C GLY A 41 16.54 1.33 5.61
N VAL A 42 16.79 1.36 6.92
CA VAL A 42 16.27 0.33 7.85
C VAL A 42 14.73 0.36 7.84
N PRO A 43 14.05 -0.78 7.62
CA PRO A 43 12.60 -0.85 7.66
C PRO A 43 12.04 -0.31 8.98
N ARG A 44 11.05 0.57 8.89
CA ARG A 44 10.29 1.07 10.04
C ARG A 44 9.16 0.11 10.39
N PRO A 45 8.59 0.16 11.62
CA PRO A 45 7.50 -0.73 12.02
C PRO A 45 6.27 -0.72 11.10
N TRP A 46 6.02 0.38 10.38
CA TRP A 46 4.93 0.52 9.40
C TRP A 46 5.28 0.05 7.98
N THR A 47 6.48 -0.50 7.77
CA THR A 47 6.90 -1.05 6.48
C THR A 47 6.24 -2.42 6.29
N ALA A 48 5.26 -2.50 5.40
CA ALA A 48 4.60 -3.75 5.03
C ALA A 48 5.34 -4.46 3.88
N PHE A 49 5.67 -3.70 2.83
CA PHE A 49 6.38 -4.16 1.65
C PHE A 49 7.21 -2.99 1.09
N GLN A 50 8.37 -3.29 0.52
CA GLN A 50 9.21 -2.36 -0.22
C GLN A 50 9.96 -3.11 -1.31
N ASN A 51 10.12 -2.49 -2.47
CA ASN A 51 10.83 -3.05 -3.62
C ASN A 51 11.43 -1.91 -4.46
N SER A 52 12.60 -2.16 -5.05
CA SER A 52 13.38 -1.16 -5.79
C SER A 52 13.26 -1.31 -7.30
N ASP A 53 12.34 -2.12 -7.82
CA ASP A 53 12.13 -2.28 -9.25
C ASP A 53 11.46 -1.02 -9.83
N TYR A 54 11.71 -0.76 -11.11
CA TYR A 54 10.80 0.07 -11.87
C TYR A 54 9.47 -0.64 -12.09
N GLY A 55 8.38 0.13 -12.09
CA GLY A 55 7.06 -0.43 -12.19
C GLY A 55 5.94 0.59 -12.03
N TYR A 56 4.74 0.06 -11.89
CA TYR A 56 3.52 0.86 -11.76
C TYR A 56 2.50 0.14 -10.89
N THR A 57 1.52 0.91 -10.42
CA THR A 57 0.40 0.37 -9.63
C THR A 57 -0.84 0.23 -10.47
N ARG A 58 -1.55 -0.90 -10.32
CA ARG A 58 -2.91 -1.08 -10.82
C ARG A 58 -3.87 -1.01 -9.65
N MET A 59 -4.89 -0.17 -9.75
CA MET A 59 -5.94 -0.02 -8.75
C MET A 59 -7.29 -0.31 -9.42
N ASN A 60 -8.01 -1.29 -8.90
CA ASN A 60 -9.33 -1.67 -9.37
C ASN A 60 -10.34 -1.50 -8.23
N VAL A 61 -11.28 -0.56 -8.40
CA VAL A 61 -12.41 -0.39 -7.47
C VAL A 61 -13.54 -1.30 -7.95
N TYR A 62 -13.77 -2.39 -7.22
CA TYR A 62 -14.74 -3.42 -7.63
C TYR A 62 -16.17 -3.04 -7.25
N ASN A 63 -16.34 -2.39 -6.10
CA ASN A 63 -17.61 -1.88 -5.61
C ASN A 63 -17.35 -0.79 -4.57
N SER A 64 -18.40 -0.34 -3.86
CA SER A 64 -18.27 0.71 -2.84
C SER A 64 -17.27 0.35 -1.74
N SER A 65 -17.14 -0.93 -1.36
CA SER A 65 -16.30 -1.34 -0.22
C SER A 65 -15.00 -2.04 -0.59
N HIS A 66 -14.85 -2.57 -1.80
CA HIS A 66 -13.70 -3.40 -2.18
C HIS A 66 -12.85 -2.75 -3.26
N LEU A 67 -11.57 -2.58 -2.94
CA LEU A 67 -10.54 -2.08 -3.83
C LEU A 67 -9.40 -3.11 -3.86
N TYR A 68 -8.94 -3.48 -5.05
CA TYR A 68 -7.77 -4.33 -5.23
C TYR A 68 -6.62 -3.51 -5.78
N LEU A 69 -5.45 -3.66 -5.17
CA LEU A 69 -4.21 -2.98 -5.54
C LEU A 69 -3.15 -4.00 -5.90
N GLU A 70 -2.38 -3.70 -6.94
CA GLU A 70 -1.23 -4.48 -7.36
C GLU A 70 -0.04 -3.57 -7.67
N GLN A 71 1.16 -3.95 -7.24
CA GLN A 71 2.42 -3.41 -7.74
C GLN A 71 2.94 -4.34 -8.84
N VAL A 72 3.13 -3.78 -10.04
CA VAL A 72 3.61 -4.50 -11.22
C VAL A 72 5.03 -4.03 -11.52
N SER A 73 5.98 -4.98 -11.57
CA SER A 73 7.38 -4.72 -11.89
C SER A 73 7.60 -4.79 -13.40
N ASP A 74 8.14 -3.72 -13.97
CA ASP A 74 8.61 -3.67 -15.36
C ASP A 74 9.94 -4.41 -15.51
N ASP A 75 10.83 -4.27 -14.53
CA ASP A 75 12.13 -4.98 -14.48
C ASP A 75 11.96 -6.50 -14.52
N GLN A 76 10.83 -7.00 -14.01
CA GLN A 76 10.45 -8.42 -14.04
C GLN A 76 9.41 -8.74 -15.13
N GLY A 77 9.35 -7.94 -16.20
CA GLY A 77 8.53 -8.22 -17.38
C GLY A 77 7.02 -8.19 -17.12
N GLY A 78 6.55 -7.30 -16.25
CA GLY A 78 5.13 -7.15 -15.91
C GLY A 78 4.64 -8.08 -14.80
N ARG A 79 5.55 -8.65 -14.00
CA ARG A 79 5.18 -9.53 -12.87
C ARG A 79 4.55 -8.72 -11.74
N VAL A 80 3.47 -9.25 -11.15
CA VAL A 80 2.90 -8.72 -9.90
C VAL A 80 3.81 -9.12 -8.74
N ILE A 81 4.37 -8.12 -8.06
CA ILE A 81 5.35 -8.30 -6.98
C ILE A 81 4.77 -8.03 -5.59
N ASP A 82 3.66 -7.29 -5.51
CA ASP A 82 2.87 -7.10 -4.31
C ASP A 82 1.40 -6.89 -4.69
N SER A 83 0.48 -7.31 -3.82
CA SER A 83 -0.94 -7.07 -4.01
C SER A 83 -1.70 -7.06 -2.70
N MET A 84 -2.79 -6.29 -2.63
CA MET A 84 -3.66 -6.29 -1.47
C MET A 84 -5.12 -6.01 -1.84
N TRP A 85 -6.03 -6.64 -1.10
CA TRP A 85 -7.40 -6.16 -0.99
C TRP A 85 -7.47 -5.12 0.11
N PHE A 86 -8.02 -3.95 -0.21
CA PHE A 86 -8.44 -2.94 0.75
C PHE A 86 -9.96 -2.98 0.82
N ILE A 87 -10.48 -3.28 2.01
CA ILE A 87 -11.91 -3.42 2.26
C ILE A 87 -12.30 -2.38 3.29
N GLU A 88 -13.22 -1.48 2.94
CA GLU A 88 -13.79 -0.49 3.85
C GLU A 88 -15.31 -0.54 3.79
N SER A 89 -15.94 -0.96 4.88
CA SER A 89 -17.40 -1.10 4.97
C SER A 89 -18.08 0.23 5.33
N LYS A 90 -17.35 1.17 5.96
CA LYS A 90 -17.88 2.45 6.44
C LYS A 90 -17.01 3.60 5.93
N HIS A 91 -17.51 4.29 4.92
CA HIS A 91 -16.83 5.47 4.39
C HIS A 91 -17.11 6.72 5.23
N GLY A 92 -16.10 7.58 5.34
CA GLY A 92 -16.19 8.84 6.07
C GLY A 92 -14.90 9.10 6.84
N PRO A 93 -14.87 10.18 7.65
CA PRO A 93 -13.78 10.40 8.58
C PRO A 93 -13.73 9.26 9.61
N TYR A 94 -12.52 8.89 10.04
CA TYR A 94 -12.35 8.04 11.20
C TYR A 94 -13.03 8.67 12.41
N SER A 95 -13.77 7.86 13.17
CA SER A 95 -14.37 8.32 14.42
C SER A 95 -13.26 8.72 15.39
N TYR A 96 -13.28 9.99 15.82
CA TYR A 96 -12.37 10.47 16.86
C TYR A 96 -12.64 9.74 18.17
N PHE A 97 -11.58 9.25 18.82
CA PHE A 97 -11.62 8.74 20.19
C PHE A 97 -11.56 9.89 21.20
#